data_AF-A0A7V8TS88-F1
#
_entry.id   AF-A0A7V8TS88-F1
#
_cell.length_a   1.000
_cell.length_b   1.000
_cell.length_c   1.000
_cell.angle_alpha   90.00
_cell.angle_beta   90.00
_cell.angle_gamma   90.00
#
_symmetry.space_group_name_H-M   'P 1'
#
loop_
_entity.id
_entity.type
_entity.pdbx_description
1 polymer ?
#
loop_
_entity_poly.entity_id
_entity_poly.type
_entity_poly.pdbx_seq_one_letter_code
_entity_poly.pdbx_strand_id
1 'polypeptide(L)'
;MASHQAGPEDVDRHERIRTPDQMDAHLNRMDALRDRVRYAEADSRQREGLLRQYRRHIHQALQGMDRMPRPEPDASGEEVLRYMEQRQRQMEWLLRHMWQYQQAQDTGG
;
A
#
# COMPACT_ATOMS: atom_id res chain seq x y z
N MET A 1 -12.16 -11.98 -51.73
CA MET A 1 -12.20 -12.89 -50.56
C MET A 1 -10.76 -13.33 -50.32
N ALA A 2 -10.09 -13.15 -49.19
CA ALA A 2 -10.52 -12.84 -47.84
C ALA A 2 -9.50 -11.90 -47.17
N SER A 3 -10.01 -10.99 -46.33
CA SER A 3 -9.20 -10.11 -45.48
C SER A 3 -8.55 -10.93 -44.37
N HIS A 4 -7.23 -10.85 -44.24
CA HIS A 4 -6.52 -11.27 -43.03
C HIS A 4 -6.89 -10.29 -41.91
N GLN A 5 -7.90 -10.65 -41.11
CA GLN A 5 -8.12 -10.02 -39.81
C GLN A 5 -7.06 -10.58 -38.86
N ALA A 6 -6.09 -9.74 -38.50
CA ALA A 6 -5.32 -9.93 -37.28
C ALA A 6 -6.31 -9.75 -36.12
N GLY A 7 -6.62 -10.85 -35.42
CA GLY A 7 -7.47 -10.82 -34.23
C GLY A 7 -6.76 -10.09 -33.08
N PRO A 8 -7.41 -9.10 -32.43
CA PRO A 8 -6.89 -8.48 -31.21
C PRO A 8 -7.24 -9.38 -30.01
N GLU A 9 -6.56 -10.52 -29.84
CA GLU A 9 -6.85 -11.45 -28.72
C GLU A 9 -5.67 -11.70 -27.76
N ASP A 10 -4.56 -10.96 -27.88
CA ASP A 10 -3.38 -11.18 -27.02
C ASP A 10 -3.14 -10.11 -25.94
N VAL A 11 -3.96 -9.06 -25.86
CA VAL A 11 -3.66 -7.92 -24.96
C VAL A 11 -4.35 -8.01 -23.58
N ASP A 12 -5.41 -8.82 -23.44
CA ASP A 12 -6.29 -8.70 -22.27
C ASP A 12 -5.96 -9.65 -21.09
N ARG A 13 -5.04 -10.61 -21.27
CA ARG A 13 -4.78 -11.61 -20.21
C ARG A 13 -3.82 -11.14 -19.11
N HIS A 14 -3.05 -10.10 -19.36
CA HIS A 14 -2.12 -9.52 -18.37
C HIS A 14 -2.73 -8.35 -17.58
N GLU A 15 -3.92 -7.88 -17.99
CA GLU A 15 -4.65 -6.79 -17.33
C GLU A 15 -5.73 -7.30 -16.37
N ARG A 16 -5.75 -8.61 -16.08
CA ARG A 16 -6.55 -9.15 -14.99
C ARG A 16 -5.92 -8.78 -13.64
N ILE A 17 -6.28 -7.58 -13.21
CA ILE A 17 -6.55 -7.23 -11.83
C ILE A 17 -5.29 -7.22 -10.94
N ARG A 18 -4.42 -6.23 -11.19
CA ARG A 18 -3.77 -5.54 -10.06
C ARG A 18 -4.85 -4.77 -9.30
N THR A 19 -5.74 -5.48 -8.60
CA THR A 19 -6.41 -4.84 -7.46
C THR A 19 -5.26 -4.38 -6.60
N PRO A 20 -5.09 -3.07 -6.33
CA PRO A 20 -4.11 -2.63 -5.36
C PRO A 20 -4.38 -3.46 -4.10
N ASP A 21 -3.35 -4.16 -3.62
CA ASP A 21 -3.46 -4.93 -2.40
C ASP A 21 -4.06 -4.00 -1.34
N GLN A 22 -4.97 -4.50 -0.50
CA GLN A 22 -5.62 -3.65 0.50
C GLN A 22 -4.59 -2.90 1.35
N MET A 23 -3.41 -3.49 1.55
CA MET A 23 -2.27 -2.84 2.17
C MET A 23 -1.73 -1.66 1.37
N ASP A 24 -1.54 -1.79 0.05
CA ASP A 24 -1.10 -0.68 -0.82
C ASP A 24 -2.09 0.50 -0.78
N ALA A 25 -3.40 0.23 -0.70
CA ALA A 25 -4.40 1.28 -0.54
C ALA A 25 -4.25 2.03 0.79
N HIS A 26 -3.96 1.32 1.88
CA HIS A 26 -3.68 1.93 3.18
C HIS A 26 -2.36 2.72 3.20
N LEU A 27 -1.30 2.19 2.59
CA LEU A 27 0.00 2.85 2.46
C LEU A 27 -0.11 4.16 1.69
N ASN A 28 -0.75 4.15 0.51
CA ASN A 28 -1.00 5.37 -0.27
C ASN A 28 -1.83 6.41 0.52
N ARG A 29 -2.78 5.97 1.34
CA ARG A 29 -3.57 6.88 2.17
C ARG A 29 -2.75 7.51 3.31
N MET A 30 -1.75 6.79 3.84
CA MET A 30 -0.81 7.34 4.82
C MET A 30 0.09 8.41 4.22
N ASP A 31 0.52 8.29 2.96
CA ASP A 31 1.23 9.37 2.27
C ASP A 31 0.41 10.66 2.21
N ALA A 32 -0.86 10.56 1.78
CA ALA A 32 -1.74 11.72 1.73
C ALA A 32 -1.98 12.32 3.12
N LEU A 33 -2.06 11.49 4.17
CA LEU A 33 -2.21 11.94 5.55
C LEU A 33 -0.94 12.59 6.09
N ARG A 34 0.25 12.06 5.77
CA ARG A 34 1.53 12.68 6.13
C ARG A 34 1.60 14.10 5.60
N ASP A 35 1.30 14.28 4.32
CA ASP A 35 1.39 15.59 3.69
C ASP A 35 0.39 16.56 4.35
N ARG A 36 -0.84 16.11 4.62
CA ARG A 36 -1.84 16.91 5.36
C ARG A 36 -1.41 17.27 6.78
N VAL A 37 -0.81 16.33 7.53
CA VAL A 37 -0.30 16.59 8.89
C VAL A 37 0.78 17.65 8.87
N ARG A 38 1.68 17.59 7.88
CA ARG A 38 2.74 18.59 7.68
C ARG A 38 2.18 19.99 7.42
N TYR A 39 1.09 20.12 6.67
CA TYR A 39 0.47 21.43 6.39
C TYR A 39 -0.50 21.91 7.48
N ALA A 40 -0.96 21.02 8.38
CA ALA A 40 -1.92 21.34 9.44
C ALA A 40 -1.26 21.92 10.71
N GLU A 41 0.00 22.37 10.65
CA GLU A 41 0.77 22.84 11.82
C GLU A 41 0.11 23.98 12.62
N ALA A 42 -0.73 24.79 12.00
CA ALA A 42 -1.38 25.92 12.66
C ALA A 42 -2.66 25.57 13.45
N ASP A 43 -3.28 24.40 13.22
CA ASP A 43 -4.52 23.98 13.90
C ASP A 43 -4.30 22.63 14.62
N SER A 44 -4.08 22.71 15.93
CA SER A 44 -3.80 21.56 16.79
C SER A 44 -4.93 20.51 16.74
N ARG A 45 -6.20 20.92 16.67
CA ARG A 45 -7.34 19.98 16.66
C ARG A 45 -7.44 19.25 15.32
N GLN A 46 -7.20 19.96 14.23
CA GLN A 46 -7.14 19.37 12.90
C GLN A 46 -5.97 18.38 12.80
N ARG A 47 -4.78 18.76 13.30
CA ARG A 47 -3.59 17.90 13.32
C ARG A 47 -3.84 16.62 14.12
N GLU A 48 -4.42 16.71 15.32
CA GLU A 48 -4.80 15.54 16.12
C GLU A 48 -5.77 14.61 15.39
N GLY A 49 -6.76 15.19 14.69
CA GLY A 49 -7.71 14.42 13.87
C GLY A 49 -7.04 13.65 12.74
N LEU A 50 -6.04 14.25 12.10
CA LEU A 50 -5.24 13.63 11.05
C LEU A 50 -4.31 12.54 11.61
N LEU A 51 -3.65 12.78 12.74
CA LEU A 51 -2.80 11.79 13.41
C LEU A 51 -3.61 10.55 13.86
N ARG A 52 -4.84 10.74 14.36
CA ARG A 52 -5.74 9.63 14.66
C ARG A 52 -6.12 8.81 13.43
N GLN A 53 -6.35 9.46 12.28
CA GLN A 53 -6.58 8.77 11.00
C GLN A 53 -5.33 8.00 10.55
N TYR A 54 -4.16 8.63 10.66
CA TYR A 54 -2.88 8.03 10.30
C TYR A 54 -2.65 6.74 11.10
N ARG A 55 -2.81 6.81 12.44
CA ARG A 55 -2.67 5.64 13.31
C ARG A 55 -3.60 4.49 12.91
N ARG A 56 -4.86 4.78 12.55
CA ARG A 56 -5.79 3.75 12.09
C ARG A 56 -5.30 3.06 10.82
N HIS A 57 -4.77 3.80 9.86
CA HIS A 57 -4.23 3.19 8.64
C HIS A 57 -2.96 2.37 8.89
N ILE A 58 -2.11 2.75 9.85
CA ILE A 58 -0.98 1.91 10.28
C ILE A 58 -1.50 0.56 10.80
N HIS A 59 -2.49 0.56 11.69
CA HIS A 59 -3.08 -0.68 12.20
C HIS A 59 -3.75 -1.53 11.11
N GLN A 60 -4.46 -0.89 10.18
CA GLN A 60 -5.09 -1.59 9.06
C GLN A 60 -4.06 -2.20 8.10
N ALA A 61 -2.96 -1.50 7.81
CA ALA A 61 -1.87 -2.01 7.00
C ALA A 61 -1.17 -3.21 7.68
N LEU A 62 -0.95 -3.16 9.00
CA LEU A 62 -0.43 -4.29 9.77
C LEU A 62 -1.37 -5.51 9.71
N GLN A 63 -2.68 -5.30 9.85
CA GLN A 63 -3.67 -6.37 9.72
C GLN A 63 -3.75 -6.93 8.30
N GLY A 64 -3.63 -6.07 7.28
CA GLY A 64 -3.56 -6.49 5.87
C GLY A 64 -2.35 -7.38 5.61
N MET A 65 -1.19 -7.04 6.17
CA MET A 65 0.04 -7.82 6.02
C MET A 65 -0.06 -9.22 6.64
N ASP A 66 -0.73 -9.36 7.78
CA ASP A 66 -0.95 -10.68 8.42
C ASP A 66 -1.90 -11.56 7.61
N ARG A 67 -2.87 -10.94 6.93
CA ARG A 67 -3.89 -11.59 6.11
C ARG A 67 -3.46 -11.83 4.67
N MET A 68 -2.28 -11.35 4.27
CA MET A 68 -1.81 -11.47 2.90
C MET A 68 -1.66 -12.96 2.55
N PRO A 69 -2.32 -13.44 1.47
CA PRO A 69 -2.27 -14.86 1.11
C PRO A 69 -0.82 -15.27 0.85
N ARG A 70 -0.38 -16.33 1.53
CA ARG A 70 0.94 -16.90 1.30
C ARG A 70 0.92 -17.66 -0.02
N PRO A 71 2.07 -17.73 -0.73
CA PRO A 71 2.19 -18.60 -1.89
C PRO A 71 1.82 -20.05 -1.50
N GLU A 72 1.08 -20.71 -2.37
CA GLU A 72 0.71 -22.13 -2.24
C GLU A 72 1.97 -23.01 -2.16
N PRO A 73 1.91 -24.19 -1.52
CA PRO A 73 3.07 -25.06 -1.36
C PRO A 73 3.67 -25.58 -2.68
N ASP A 74 2.90 -25.57 -3.77
CA ASP A 74 3.32 -25.93 -5.13
C ASP A 74 3.60 -24.72 -6.04
N ALA A 75 3.58 -23.50 -5.49
CA ALA A 75 3.92 -22.29 -6.23
C ALA A 75 5.34 -22.38 -6.81
N SER A 76 5.52 -21.82 -8.01
CA SER A 76 6.84 -21.78 -8.63
C SER A 76 7.81 -20.90 -7.83
N GLY A 77 9.11 -21.18 -7.93
CA GLY A 77 10.13 -20.36 -7.26
C GLY A 77 10.07 -18.88 -7.64
N GLU A 78 9.65 -18.55 -8.86
CA GLU A 78 9.46 -17.18 -9.33
C GLU A 78 8.28 -16.49 -8.62
N GLU A 79 7.16 -17.18 -8.41
CA GLU A 79 6.00 -16.66 -7.68
C GLU A 79 6.34 -16.41 -6.21
N VAL A 80 7.08 -17.33 -5.59
CA VAL A 80 7.55 -17.16 -4.21
C VAL A 80 8.48 -15.95 -4.08
N LEU A 81 9.43 -15.78 -5.01
CA LEU A 81 10.33 -14.63 -5.02
C LEU A 81 9.57 -13.31 -5.20
N ARG A 82 8.65 -13.24 -6.16
CA ARG A 82 7.81 -12.04 -6.37
C ARG A 82 6.99 -11.69 -5.13
N TYR A 83 6.41 -12.68 -4.47
CA TYR A 83 5.69 -12.50 -3.21
C TYR A 83 6.61 -11.93 -2.11
N MET A 84 7.81 -12.50 -1.94
CA MET A 84 8.77 -12.00 -0.96
C MET A 84 9.22 -10.57 -1.23
N GLU A 85 9.53 -10.22 -2.48
CA GLU A 85 9.90 -8.86 -2.88
C GLU A 85 8.77 -7.86 -2.67
N GLN A 86 7.52 -8.24 -2.98
CA GLN A 86 6.37 -7.36 -2.72
C GLN A 86 6.19 -7.15 -1.21
N ARG A 87 6.21 -8.22 -0.43
CA ARG A 87 6.05 -8.16 1.03
C ARG A 87 7.16 -7.33 1.68
N GLN A 88 8.40 -7.47 1.22
CA GLN A 88 9.53 -6.69 1.73
C GLN A 88 9.35 -5.20 1.46
N ARG A 89 9.01 -4.81 0.23
CA ARG A 89 8.74 -3.41 -0.13
C ARG A 89 7.62 -2.80 0.70
N GLN A 90 6.52 -3.53 0.88
CA GLN A 90 5.38 -3.07 1.69
C GLN A 90 5.77 -2.90 3.16
N MET A 91 6.62 -3.77 3.70
CA MET A 91 7.13 -3.65 5.07
C MET A 91 8.04 -2.44 5.24
N GLU A 92 8.99 -2.22 4.34
CA GLU A 92 9.87 -1.05 4.36
C GLU A 92 9.06 0.25 4.31
N TRP A 93 8.04 0.30 3.45
CA TRP A 93 7.16 1.46 3.33
C TRP A 93 6.35 1.70 4.61
N LEU A 94 5.81 0.64 5.23
CA LEU A 94 5.10 0.73 6.49
C LEU A 94 6.01 1.23 7.64
N LEU A 95 7.23 0.69 7.74
CA LEU A 95 8.21 1.10 8.75
C LEU A 95 8.56 2.58 8.62
N ARG A 96 8.73 3.06 7.37
CA ARG A 96 8.94 4.48 7.10
C ARG A 96 7.77 5.34 7.60
N HIS A 97 6.54 4.91 7.35
CA HIS A 97 5.34 5.60 7.83
C HIS A 97 5.24 5.61 9.36
N MET A 98 5.57 4.51 10.03
CA MET A 98 5.59 4.45 11.50
C MET A 98 6.61 5.44 12.09
N TRP A 99 7.80 5.52 11.49
CA TRP A 99 8.83 6.48 11.92
C TRP A 99 8.41 7.94 11.69
N GLN A 100 7.75 8.23 10.57
CA GLN A 100 7.21 9.57 10.28
C GLN A 100 6.07 9.95 11.24
N TYR A 101 5.20 9.00 11.56
CA TYR A 101 4.12 9.20 12.52
C TYR A 101 4.66 9.48 13.93
N GLN A 102 5.74 8.80 14.35
CA GLN A 102 6.40 9.06 15.63
C GLN A 102 6.93 10.49 15.70
N GLN A 103 7.71 10.93 14.70
CA GLN A 103 8.21 12.31 14.67
C GLN A 103 7.09 13.35 14.66
N ALA A 104 6.00 13.09 13.94
CA ALA A 104 4.87 14.00 13.88
C ALA A 104 4.10 14.12 15.20
N GLN A 105 4.21 13.12 16.09
CA GLN A 105 3.74 13.24 17.46
C GLN A 105 4.70 14.03 18.34
N ASP A 106 6.01 13.77 18.21
CA ASP A 106 7.04 14.43 19.03
C ASP A 106 7.17 15.94 18.74
N THR A 107 6.84 16.40 17.53
CA THR A 107 6.84 17.85 17.18
C THR A 107 5.60 18.62 17.65
N GLY A 108 4.61 17.95 18.23
CA GLY A 108 3.37 18.57 18.70
C GLY A 108 3.19 18.60 20.22
N GLY A 109 4.21 18.21 20.98
CA GLY A 109 4.25 18.20 22.44
C GLY A 109 4.92 19.41 23.05
#